data_AF-A0A937J2T9-F1
#
_entry.id   AF-A0A937J2T9-F1
#
_cell.length_a   1.000
_cell.length_b   1.000
_cell.length_c   1.000
_cell.angle_alpha   90.00
_cell.angle_beta   90.00
_cell.angle_gamma   90.00
#
_symmetry.space_group_name_H-M   'P 1'
#
loop_
_entity.id
_entity.type
_entity.pdbx_description
1 polymer ?
#
loop_
_entity_poly.entity_id
_entity_poly.type
_entity_poly.pdbx_seq_one_letter_code
_entity_poly.pdbx_strand_id
1 'polypeptide(L)'
;MYKTCIAVCYSFAILLLALFALIVSDSSFTPASNSGAFLLQDLTAIRIWIVIAGALVFAWKVNKKEPRGLTITVLTVLAWIMFLEDFMVLDNILFVAEHPLARAAVITRPIFLAALSYVALQQWELDIA
;
A
#
# COMPACT_ATOMS: atom_id res chain seq x y z
N MET A 1 -15.42 -11.44 -9.30
CA MET A 1 -13.96 -11.20 -9.15
C MET A 1 -13.67 -9.76 -8.70
N TYR A 2 -14.22 -8.74 -9.34
CA TYR A 2 -14.04 -7.32 -8.96
C TYR A 2 -14.17 -6.99 -7.46
N LYS A 3 -15.28 -7.39 -6.81
CA LYS A 3 -15.48 -7.15 -5.37
C LYS A 3 -14.44 -7.85 -4.47
N THR A 4 -13.94 -9.00 -4.90
CA THR A 4 -12.90 -9.75 -4.18
C THR A 4 -11.56 -9.02 -4.24
N CYS A 5 -11.18 -8.48 -5.40
CA CYS A 5 -9.96 -7.68 -5.55
C CYS A 5 -10.03 -6.39 -4.73
N ILE A 6 -11.20 -5.74 -4.66
CA ILE A 6 -11.42 -4.60 -3.77
C ILE A 6 -11.21 -5.01 -2.30
N ALA A 7 -11.75 -6.16 -1.87
CA ALA A 7 -11.56 -6.65 -0.51
C ALA A 7 -10.08 -6.92 -0.20
N VAL A 8 -9.33 -7.47 -1.16
CA VAL A 8 -7.87 -7.64 -1.06
C VAL A 8 -7.20 -6.28 -0.88
N CYS A 9 -7.55 -5.27 -1.69
CA CYS A 9 -6.99 -3.92 -1.54
C CYS A 9 -7.24 -3.31 -0.16
N TYR A 10 -8.46 -3.43 0.37
CA TYR A 10 -8.77 -2.93 1.71
C TYR A 10 -8.07 -3.73 2.82
N SER A 11 -7.97 -5.05 2.69
CA SER A 11 -7.24 -5.89 3.66
C SER A 11 -5.77 -5.49 3.76
N PHE A 12 -5.14 -5.16 2.63
CA PHE A 12 -3.77 -4.67 2.61
C PHE A 12 -3.64 -3.30 3.27
N ALA A 13 -4.57 -2.37 3.00
CA ALA A 13 -4.59 -1.07 3.66
C ALA A 13 -4.76 -1.19 5.20
N ILE A 14 -5.62 -2.11 5.67
CA ILE A 14 -5.80 -2.39 7.10
C ILE A 14 -4.52 -2.96 7.71
N LEU A 15 -3.85 -3.88 7.01
CA LEU A 15 -2.59 -4.47 7.45
C LEU A 15 -1.51 -3.38 7.62
N LEU A 16 -1.40 -2.46 6.67
CA LEU A 16 -0.46 -1.32 6.76
C LEU A 16 -0.81 -0.38 7.92
N LEU A 17 -2.10 -0.13 8.17
CA LEU A 17 -2.54 0.71 9.27
C LEU A 17 -2.27 0.04 10.64
N ALA A 18 -2.48 -1.26 10.75
CA ALA A 18 -2.13 -2.03 11.94
C ALA A 18 -0.61 -2.03 12.19
N LEU A 19 0.20 -2.18 11.13
CA LEU A 19 1.65 -2.08 11.21
C LEU A 19 2.09 -0.68 11.70
N PHE A 20 1.50 0.38 11.16
CA PHE A 20 1.77 1.76 11.59
C PHE A 20 1.41 2.00 13.05
N ALA A 21 0.21 1.59 13.48
CA ALA A 21 -0.22 1.72 14.87
C ALA A 21 0.73 1.00 15.82
N LEU A 22 1.20 -0.19 15.42
CA LEU A 22 2.15 -0.98 16.20
C LEU A 22 3.52 -0.30 16.32
N ILE A 23 4.07 0.23 15.21
CA ILE A 23 5.33 1.01 15.20
C ILE A 23 5.23 2.24 16.10
N VAL A 24 4.09 2.94 16.09
CA VAL A 24 3.88 4.13 16.93
C VAL A 24 3.72 3.77 18.42
N SER A 25 3.11 2.62 18.71
CA SER A 25 2.85 2.18 20.08
C SER A 25 4.03 1.53 20.78
N ASP A 26 4.96 0.95 20.02
CA ASP A 26 6.01 0.10 20.56
C ASP A 26 7.39 0.73 20.37
N SER A 27 8.04 1.03 21.50
CA SER A 27 9.39 1.62 21.53
C SER A 27 10.50 0.59 21.29
N SER A 28 10.16 -0.70 21.15
CA SER A 28 11.10 -1.79 20.86
C SER A 28 11.62 -1.78 19.42
N PHE A 29 10.99 -1.04 18.51
CA PHE A 29 11.47 -0.81 17.14
C PHE A 29 12.67 0.13 17.15
N THR A 30 13.79 -0.37 17.70
CA THR A 30 15.05 0.36 17.71
C THR A 30 15.82 0.05 16.43
N PRO A 31 16.18 1.08 15.66
CA PRO A 31 16.89 0.94 14.41
C PRO A 31 18.35 0.55 14.67
N ALA A 32 18.93 -0.31 13.83
CA ALA A 32 20.33 -0.72 13.94
C ALA A 32 21.35 0.43 13.74
N SER A 33 20.93 1.58 13.20
CA SER A 33 21.69 2.83 13.15
C SER A 33 20.78 4.06 13.01
N ASN A 34 21.21 5.22 13.52
CA ASN A 34 20.43 6.48 13.47
C ASN A 34 20.09 6.95 12.04
N SER A 35 20.90 6.61 11.03
CA SER A 35 20.68 7.00 9.64
C SER A 35 19.68 6.07 8.92
N GLY A 36 19.74 4.77 9.20
CA GLY A 36 18.77 3.79 8.68
C GLY A 36 17.39 3.90 9.35
N ALA A 37 17.36 4.37 10.60
CA ALA A 37 16.16 4.69 11.36
C ALA A 37 15.24 5.68 10.67
N PHE A 38 15.81 6.84 10.35
CA PHE A 38 15.09 7.97 9.80
C PHE A 38 14.61 7.65 8.38
N LEU A 39 15.44 6.97 7.57
CA LEU A 39 15.04 6.51 6.25
C LEU A 39 13.95 5.44 6.33
N LEU A 40 14.04 4.46 7.23
CA LEU A 40 13.00 3.44 7.36
C LEU A 40 11.69 4.04 7.86
N GLN A 41 11.74 4.94 8.85
CA GLN A 41 10.56 5.51 9.48
C GLN A 41 9.87 6.56 8.58
N ASP A 42 10.63 7.44 7.94
CA ASP A 42 10.08 8.51 7.09
C ASP A 42 9.52 7.94 5.77
N LEU A 43 10.26 7.01 5.18
CA LEU A 43 9.89 6.38 3.91
C LEU A 43 8.74 5.38 4.08
N THR A 44 8.66 4.64 5.19
CA THR A 44 7.50 3.75 5.45
C THR A 44 6.26 4.52 5.92
N ALA A 45 6.40 5.55 6.76
CA ALA A 45 5.26 6.32 7.26
C ALA A 45 4.56 7.09 6.14
N ILE A 46 5.30 7.86 5.34
CA ILE A 46 4.73 8.61 4.20
C ILE A 46 4.04 7.66 3.21
N ARG A 47 4.65 6.50 2.93
CA ARG A 47 4.10 5.52 1.98
C ARG A 47 2.82 4.85 2.50
N ILE A 48 2.76 4.50 3.79
CA ILE A 48 1.54 3.98 4.41
C ILE A 48 0.40 5.00 4.29
N TRP A 49 0.69 6.28 4.55
CA TRP A 49 -0.30 7.35 4.39
C TRP A 49 -0.76 7.55 2.96
N ILE A 50 0.11 7.39 1.95
CA ILE A 50 -0.31 7.44 0.53
C ILE A 50 -1.27 6.29 0.20
N VAL A 51 -0.98 5.07 0.63
CA VAL A 51 -1.87 3.91 0.39
C VAL A 51 -3.21 4.09 1.10
N ILE A 52 -3.21 4.56 2.34
CA ILE A 52 -4.43 4.86 3.11
C ILE A 52 -5.24 5.97 2.44
N ALA A 53 -4.59 7.07 2.04
CA ALA A 53 -5.25 8.17 1.34
C ALA A 53 -5.85 7.71 0.01
N GLY A 54 -5.13 6.88 -0.76
CA GLY A 54 -5.63 6.27 -1.99
C GLY A 54 -6.86 5.38 -1.74
N ALA A 55 -6.83 4.54 -0.71
CA ALA A 55 -7.97 3.71 -0.32
C ALA A 55 -9.18 4.55 0.10
N LEU A 56 -8.96 5.64 0.84
CA LEU A 56 -10.01 6.56 1.27
C LEU A 56 -10.63 7.32 0.09
N VAL A 57 -9.82 7.81 -0.83
CA VAL A 57 -10.28 8.47 -2.07
C VAL A 57 -11.11 7.49 -2.90
N PHE A 58 -10.65 6.25 -3.04
CA PHE A 58 -11.42 5.21 -3.73
C PHE A 58 -12.76 4.92 -3.04
N ALA A 59 -12.77 4.71 -1.72
CA ALA A 59 -13.99 4.51 -0.95
C ALA A 59 -14.98 5.67 -1.09
N TRP A 60 -14.48 6.91 -1.07
CA TRP A 60 -15.29 8.10 -1.24
C TRP A 60 -15.92 8.18 -2.63
N LYS A 61 -15.16 7.87 -3.69
CA LYS A 61 -15.68 7.87 -5.06
C LYS A 61 -16.70 6.75 -5.30
N VAL A 62 -16.50 5.58 -4.70
CA VAL A 62 -17.49 4.50 -4.70
C VAL A 62 -18.78 4.94 -4.01
N ASN A 63 -18.69 5.62 -2.87
CA ASN A 63 -19.89 6.14 -2.16
C ASN A 63 -20.64 7.20 -2.97
N LYS A 64 -19.91 8.03 -3.73
CA LYS A 64 -20.50 9.00 -4.68
C LYS A 64 -21.06 8.35 -5.95
N LYS A 65 -20.95 7.03 -6.11
CA LYS A 65 -21.31 6.28 -7.34
C LYS A 65 -20.59 6.76 -8.60
N GLU A 66 -19.46 7.44 -8.45
CA GLU A 66 -18.62 7.92 -9.57
C GLU A 66 -17.16 7.45 -9.43
N PRO A 67 -16.89 6.15 -9.29
CA PRO A 67 -15.51 5.64 -9.36
C PRO A 67 -14.98 5.77 -10.79
N ARG A 68 -14.39 6.91 -11.14
CA ARG A 68 -13.74 7.07 -12.45
C ARG A 68 -12.52 6.16 -12.55
N GLY A 69 -12.46 5.33 -13.59
CA GLY A 69 -11.34 4.46 -13.95
C GLY A 69 -10.03 5.23 -14.08
N LEU A 70 -10.06 6.49 -14.55
CA LEU A 70 -8.89 7.36 -14.58
C LEU A 70 -8.29 7.59 -13.18
N THR A 71 -9.13 7.80 -12.16
CA THR A 71 -8.64 8.01 -10.78
C THR A 71 -7.99 6.76 -10.22
N ILE A 72 -8.61 5.60 -10.43
CA ILE A 72 -8.04 4.32 -9.97
C ILE A 72 -6.73 4.03 -10.70
N THR A 73 -6.67 4.29 -12.01
CA THR A 73 -5.46 4.10 -12.81
C THR A 73 -4.30 4.95 -12.30
N VAL A 74 -4.53 6.22 -11.96
CA VAL A 74 -3.51 7.08 -11.35
C VAL A 74 -3.03 6.51 -10.01
N LEU A 75 -3.96 6.06 -9.15
CA LEU A 75 -3.60 5.42 -7.87
C LEU A 75 -2.79 4.13 -8.08
N THR A 76 -3.13 3.33 -9.10
CA THR A 76 -2.42 2.11 -9.48
C THR A 76 -1.00 2.41 -9.95
N VAL A 77 -0.82 3.41 -10.82
CA VAL A 77 0.50 3.83 -11.30
C VAL A 77 1.36 4.33 -10.14
N LEU A 78 0.80 5.14 -9.24
CA LEU A 78 1.50 5.59 -8.03
C LEU A 78 1.90 4.41 -7.15
N ALA A 79 1.03 3.43 -6.95
CA ALA A 79 1.34 2.22 -6.19
C ALA A 79 2.49 1.40 -6.80
N TRP A 80 2.52 1.28 -8.13
CA TRP A 80 3.62 0.62 -8.86
C TRP A 80 4.93 1.39 -8.77
N ILE A 81 4.91 2.73 -8.90
CA ILE A 81 6.11 3.57 -8.77
C ILE A 81 6.71 3.42 -7.37
N MET A 82 5.87 3.51 -6.32
CA MET A 82 6.34 3.33 -4.94
C MET A 82 6.93 1.94 -4.72
N PHE A 83 6.33 0.90 -5.30
CA PHE A 83 6.85 -0.47 -5.22
C PHE A 83 8.19 -0.63 -5.93
N LEU A 84 8.35 -0.09 -7.14
CA LEU A 84 9.61 -0.14 -7.87
C LEU A 84 10.70 0.63 -7.13
N GLU A 85 10.34 1.78 -6.54
CA GLU A 85 11.26 2.56 -5.72
C GLU A 85 11.77 1.76 -4.53
N ASP A 86 10.92 1.06 -3.76
CA ASP A 86 11.42 0.17 -2.71
C ASP A 86 11.89 -1.22 -3.16
N PHE A 87 11.69 -1.63 -4.41
CA PHE A 87 12.50 -2.73 -4.93
C PHE A 87 13.94 -2.26 -5.17
N MET A 88 14.12 -1.10 -5.82
CA MET A 88 15.44 -0.58 -6.19
C MET A 88 16.25 -0.02 -5.01
N VAL A 89 15.60 0.66 -4.07
CA VAL A 89 16.26 1.30 -2.92
C VAL A 89 16.43 0.33 -1.75
N LEU A 90 15.51 -0.62 -1.59
CA LEU A 90 15.40 -1.43 -0.38
C LEU A 90 16.05 -2.83 -0.52
N ASP A 91 16.37 -3.30 -1.73
CA ASP A 91 17.18 -4.53 -1.97
C ASP A 91 18.59 -4.47 -1.33
N ASN A 92 19.04 -3.28 -0.89
CA ASN A 92 20.32 -3.11 -0.21
C ASN A 92 20.20 -2.99 1.33
N ILE A 93 18.99 -2.96 1.89
CA ILE A 93 18.75 -2.61 3.32
C ILE A 93 17.69 -3.47 4.01
N LEU A 94 16.91 -4.30 3.29
CA LEU A 94 15.88 -5.18 3.86
C LEU A 94 16.47 -6.30 4.72
N PHE A 95 16.90 -5.94 5.93
CA PHE A 95 16.76 -6.82 7.08
C PHE A 95 15.26 -7.10 7.22
N VAL A 96 14.90 -8.37 7.12
CA VAL A 96 13.59 -8.87 7.55
C VAL A 96 13.28 -8.22 8.88
N ALA A 97 12.29 -7.33 8.91
CA ALA A 97 11.77 -6.82 10.16
C ALA A 97 11.27 -8.03 10.94
N GLU A 98 11.87 -8.29 12.11
CA GLU A 98 11.63 -9.48 12.94
C GLU A 98 10.14 -9.66 13.31
N HIS A 99 9.34 -8.61 13.15
CA HIS A 99 7.93 -8.58 13.47
C HIS A 99 7.05 -9.26 12.39
N PRO A 100 6.13 -10.19 12.77
CA PRO A 100 5.32 -10.96 11.83
C PRO A 100 4.41 -10.10 10.92
N LEU A 101 3.95 -8.93 11.40
CA LEU A 101 3.14 -8.00 10.60
C LEU A 101 3.92 -7.36 9.45
N ALA A 102 5.20 -7.04 9.66
CA ALA A 102 6.04 -6.44 8.63
C ALA A 102 6.34 -7.48 7.52
N ARG A 103 6.62 -8.72 7.92
CA ARG A 103 6.77 -9.83 6.97
C ARG A 103 5.48 -10.09 6.18
N ALA A 104 4.33 -10.02 6.84
CA ALA A 104 3.04 -10.15 6.18
C ALA A 104 2.81 -9.01 5.17
N ALA A 105 3.19 -7.77 5.49
CA ALA A 105 3.10 -6.63 4.57
C ALA A 105 3.93 -6.86 3.30
N VAL A 106 5.18 -7.33 3.45
CA VAL A 106 6.07 -7.61 2.31
C VAL A 106 5.49 -8.71 1.41
N ILE A 107 5.03 -9.82 1.99
CA ILE A 107 4.49 -10.97 1.24
C ILE A 107 3.18 -10.62 0.52
N THR A 108 2.31 -9.83 1.15
CA THR A 108 0.98 -9.50 0.60
C THR A 108 1.02 -8.38 -0.43
N ARG A 109 2.13 -7.65 -0.54
CA ARG A 109 2.28 -6.49 -1.43
C ARG A 109 2.17 -6.80 -2.93
N PRO A 110 2.78 -7.87 -3.48
CA PRO A 110 2.59 -8.23 -4.89
C PRO A 110 1.14 -8.60 -5.19
N ILE A 111 0.47 -9.26 -4.24
CA ILE A 111 -0.95 -9.63 -4.34
C ILE A 111 -1.83 -8.38 -4.38
N PHE A 112 -1.52 -7.38 -3.54
CA PHE A 112 -2.16 -6.07 -3.56
C PHE A 112 -2.02 -5.37 -4.91
N LEU A 113 -0.80 -5.30 -5.47
CA LEU A 113 -0.56 -4.65 -6.76
C LEU A 113 -1.30 -5.32 -7.90
N ALA A 114 -1.33 -6.66 -7.93
CA ALA A 114 -2.09 -7.41 -8.92
C ALA A 114 -3.59 -7.13 -8.78
N ALA A 115 -4.13 -7.15 -7.57
CA ALA A 115 -5.54 -6.86 -7.30
C ALA A 115 -5.91 -5.41 -7.68
N LEU A 116 -5.08 -4.43 -7.34
CA LEU A 116 -5.30 -3.02 -7.66
C LEU A 116 -5.24 -2.78 -9.17
N SER A 117 -4.32 -3.43 -9.87
CA SER A 117 -4.22 -3.36 -11.33
C SER A 117 -5.46 -3.94 -12.01
N TYR A 118 -5.97 -5.08 -11.53
CA TYR A 118 -7.23 -5.65 -12.02
C TYR A 118 -8.43 -4.73 -11.77
N VAL A 119 -8.53 -4.12 -10.58
CA VAL A 119 -9.59 -3.16 -10.26
C VAL A 119 -9.54 -1.94 -11.18
N ALA A 120 -8.34 -1.43 -11.49
CA ALA A 120 -8.19 -0.32 -12.42
C ALA A 120 -8.66 -0.67 -13.83
N LEU A 121 -8.23 -1.81 -14.37
CA LEU A 121 -8.64 -2.28 -15.70
C LEU A 121 -10.15 -2.47 -15.79
N GLN A 122 -10.74 -3.16 -14.81
CA GLN A 122 -12.18 -3.42 -14.79
C GLN A 122 -12.99 -2.12 -14.68
N GLN A 123 -12.49 -1.13 -13.91
CA GLN A 123 -13.16 0.16 -13.83
C GLN A 123 -13.07 0.94 -15.13
N TRP A 124 -11.96 0.81 -15.84
CA TRP A 124 -11.78 1.45 -17.14
C TRP A 124 -12.71 0.87 -18.20
N GLU A 125 -12.93 -0.45 -18.20
CA GLU A 125 -13.94 -1.10 -19.03
C GLU A 125 -15.36 -0.60 -18.72
N LEU A 126 -15.68 -0.40 -17.44
CA LEU A 126 -17.00 0.10 -17.01
C LEU A 126 -17.23 1.57 -17.36
N ASP A 127 -16.18 2.39 -17.45
CA ASP A 127 -16.27 3.80 -17.83
C ASP A 127 -16.51 4.00 -19.34
N ILE A 128 -16.16 3.00 -20.16
CA ILE A 128 -16.27 3.05 -21.64
C ILE A 128 -17.55 2.38 -22.15
N ALA A 129 -18.14 1.47 -21.36
CA ALA A 129 -19.39 0.76 -21.67
C ALA A 129 -20.64 1.62 -21.43
#